data_AF-A0A0N9DUE9-F1
#
_entry.id   AF-A0A0N9DUE9-F1
#
_cell.length_a   1.000
_cell.length_b   1.000
_cell.length_c   1.000
_cell.angle_alpha   90.00
_cell.angle_beta   90.00
_cell.angle_gamma   90.00
#
_symmetry.space_group_name_H-M   'P 1'
#
loop_
_entity.id
_entity.type
_entity.pdbx_description
1 polymer ?
#
loop_
_entity_poly.entity_id
_entity_poly.type
_entity_poly.pdbx_seq_one_letter_code
_entity_poly.pdbx_strand_id
1 'polypeptide(L)'
;DGGDTWQNSYPALASKGEDIVACMALLKPDAMVGHWEFTLGAERVKELIARLDYPFLGQNVRETEWNEAAFEPMTIFERGGVRIAIIGQAFP
;
A
#
# COMPACT_ATOMS: atom_id res chain seq x y z
N ASP A 1 5.11 -2.64 6.10
CA ASP A 1 5.93 -1.87 5.15
C ASP A 1 5.58 -0.39 5.31
N GLY A 2 6.57 0.46 5.47
CA GLY A 2 6.39 1.89 5.76
C GLY A 2 6.05 2.75 4.54
N GLY A 3 5.96 2.15 3.35
CA GLY A 3 5.81 2.87 2.09
C GLY A 3 7.17 3.25 1.49
N ASP A 4 7.15 3.89 0.33
CA ASP A 4 8.35 4.24 -0.46
C ASP A 4 9.15 3.01 -0.94
N THR A 5 8.42 1.96 -1.30
CA THR A 5 8.97 0.65 -1.61
C THR A 5 8.93 0.34 -3.11
N TRP A 6 7.84 0.69 -3.81
CA TRP A 6 7.60 0.19 -5.18
C TRP A 6 8.39 0.90 -6.28
N GLN A 7 9.23 1.88 -5.93
CA GLN A 7 9.85 2.81 -6.86
C GLN A 7 11.37 2.97 -6.64
N ASN A 8 11.98 3.88 -7.40
CA ASN A 8 13.35 4.39 -7.22
C ASN A 8 14.48 3.37 -7.47
N SER A 9 14.21 2.32 -8.25
CA SER A 9 15.23 1.42 -8.79
C SER A 9 15.03 1.19 -10.29
N TYR A 10 16.08 0.77 -11.01
CA TYR A 10 15.98 0.48 -12.44
C TYR A 10 15.00 -0.67 -12.75
N PRO A 11 15.03 -1.81 -12.03
CA PRO A 11 14.02 -2.86 -12.19
C PRO A 11 12.58 -2.35 -11.96
N ALA A 12 12.35 -1.56 -10.92
CA ALA A 12 11.05 -0.94 -10.64
C ALA A 12 10.57 -0.01 -11.76
N LEU A 13 11.48 0.76 -12.36
CA LEU A 13 11.16 1.61 -13.51
C LEU A 13 10.76 0.76 -14.73
N ALA A 14 11.56 -0.26 -15.05
CA ALA A 14 11.33 -1.12 -16.21
C ALA A 14 10.04 -1.95 -16.09
N SER A 15 9.70 -2.36 -14.86
CA SER A 15 8.54 -3.20 -14.54
C SER A 15 7.28 -2.41 -14.18
N LYS A 16 7.40 -1.08 -14.02
CA LYS A 16 6.37 -0.22 -13.40
C LYS A 16 5.93 -0.74 -12.02
N GLY A 17 6.92 -1.05 -11.18
CA GLY A 17 6.78 -1.51 -9.79
C GLY A 17 6.40 -2.99 -9.60
N GLU A 18 6.19 -3.75 -10.69
CA GLU A 18 5.74 -5.15 -10.63
C GLU A 18 6.74 -6.06 -9.90
N ASP A 19 8.03 -5.87 -10.15
CA ASP A 19 9.09 -6.70 -9.59
C ASP A 19 9.16 -6.58 -8.06
N ILE A 20 9.02 -5.36 -7.53
CA ILE A 20 8.99 -5.13 -6.10
C ILE A 20 7.70 -5.66 -5.49
N VAL A 21 6.53 -5.43 -6.12
CA VAL A 21 5.26 -5.99 -5.66
C VAL A 21 5.31 -7.52 -5.59
N ALA A 22 5.90 -8.18 -6.58
CA ALA A 22 6.11 -9.62 -6.58
C ALA A 22 7.04 -10.08 -5.43
N CYS A 23 8.12 -9.34 -5.14
CA CYS A 23 8.97 -9.61 -3.99
C CYS A 23 8.21 -9.47 -2.66
N MET A 24 7.40 -8.42 -2.53
CA MET A 24 6.63 -8.15 -1.31
C MET A 24 5.49 -9.17 -1.10
N ALA A 25 4.91 -9.70 -2.18
CA ALA A 25 3.95 -10.82 -2.10
C ALA A 25 4.57 -12.10 -1.52
N LEU A 26 5.88 -12.31 -1.71
CA LEU A 26 6.61 -13.42 -1.06
C LEU A 26 6.94 -13.12 0.41
N LEU A 27 7.32 -11.88 0.72
CA LEU A 27 7.66 -11.45 2.09
C LEU A 27 6.44 -11.34 3.02
N LYS A 28 5.27 -10.98 2.46
CA LYS A 28 3.98 -10.90 3.16
C LYS A 28 4.01 -10.01 4.40
N PRO A 29 4.29 -8.69 4.28
CA PRO A 29 4.11 -7.76 5.39
C PRO A 29 2.66 -7.78 5.88
N ASP A 30 2.42 -7.53 7.17
CA ASP A 30 1.04 -7.50 7.69
C ASP A 30 0.21 -6.30 7.16
N ALA A 31 0.85 -5.22 6.71
CA ALA A 31 0.22 -4.06 6.06
C ALA A 31 1.26 -3.18 5.35
N MET A 32 0.82 -2.29 4.47
CA MET A 32 1.64 -1.21 3.92
C MET A 32 0.90 0.13 3.81
N VAL A 33 1.65 1.23 3.69
CA VAL A 33 1.16 2.58 3.35
C VAL A 33 1.87 3.06 2.07
N GLY A 34 1.54 4.26 1.58
CA GLY A 34 2.18 4.78 0.36
C GLY A 34 2.60 6.24 0.41
N HIS A 35 3.55 6.59 -0.44
CA HIS A 35 3.96 7.95 -0.75
C HIS A 35 4.54 8.01 -2.18
N TRP A 36 5.72 7.45 -2.44
CA TRP A 36 6.28 7.39 -3.79
C TRP A 36 5.55 6.41 -4.71
N GLU A 37 4.80 5.45 -4.15
CA GLU A 37 3.90 4.55 -4.90
C GLU A 37 2.99 5.34 -5.85
N PHE A 38 2.49 6.50 -5.41
CA PHE A 38 1.55 7.31 -6.17
C PHE A 38 2.14 7.92 -7.45
N THR A 39 3.48 7.94 -7.60
CA THR A 39 4.14 8.39 -8.83
C THR A 39 3.92 7.44 -10.02
N LEU A 40 3.50 6.20 -9.78
CA LEU A 40 3.04 5.28 -10.82
C LEU A 40 1.71 5.68 -11.46
N GLY A 41 0.98 6.62 -10.84
CA GLY A 41 -0.37 7.00 -11.22
C GLY A 41 -1.44 6.10 -10.57
N ALA A 42 -2.62 6.70 -10.33
CA ALA A 42 -3.70 6.08 -9.56
C ALA A 42 -4.16 4.72 -10.12
N GLU A 43 -4.30 4.60 -11.45
CA GLU A 43 -4.74 3.36 -12.10
C GLU A 43 -3.75 2.22 -11.86
N ARG A 44 -2.45 2.48 -12.03
CA ARG A 44 -1.42 1.47 -11.80
C ARG A 44 -1.33 1.08 -10.32
N VAL A 45 -1.43 2.05 -9.41
CA VAL A 45 -1.45 1.77 -7.96
C VAL A 45 -2.63 0.88 -7.60
N LYS A 46 -3.85 1.18 -8.08
CA LYS A 46 -5.04 0.36 -7.83
C LYS A 46 -4.89 -1.06 -8.41
N GLU A 47 -4.33 -1.20 -9.60
CA GLU A 47 -4.04 -2.50 -10.22
C GLU A 47 -3.06 -3.35 -9.39
N LEU A 48 -2.00 -2.73 -8.85
CA LEU A 48 -1.04 -3.40 -7.97
C LEU A 48 -1.70 -3.80 -6.63
N ILE A 49 -2.42 -2.87 -6.00
CA ILE A 49 -3.12 -3.11 -4.72
C ILE A 49 -4.12 -4.27 -4.82
N ALA A 50 -4.86 -4.37 -5.92
CA ALA A 50 -5.87 -5.41 -6.13
C ALA A 50 -5.30 -6.85 -6.12
N ARG A 51 -3.98 -7.00 -6.20
CA ARG A 51 -3.28 -8.29 -6.23
C ARG A 51 -2.48 -8.58 -4.96
N LEU A 52 -2.52 -7.69 -3.96
CA LEU A 52 -1.82 -7.90 -2.70
C LEU A 52 -2.59 -8.85 -1.78
N ASP A 53 -1.87 -9.77 -1.16
CA ASP A 53 -2.41 -10.65 -0.10
C ASP A 53 -2.38 -9.99 1.30
N TYR A 54 -2.07 -8.70 1.36
CA TYR A 54 -2.00 -7.90 2.58
C TYR A 54 -2.54 -6.48 2.32
N PRO A 55 -3.07 -5.79 3.35
CA PRO A 55 -3.75 -4.53 3.16
C PRO A 55 -2.79 -3.38 2.83
N PHE A 56 -3.17 -2.58 1.83
CA PHE A 56 -2.69 -1.21 1.62
C PHE A 56 -3.63 -0.26 2.38
N LEU A 57 -3.09 0.54 3.29
CA LEU A 57 -3.85 1.38 4.22
C LEU A 57 -3.55 2.87 4.00
N GLY A 58 -4.58 3.71 4.14
CA GLY A 58 -4.44 5.16 3.97
C GLY A 58 -5.60 5.96 4.55
N GLN A 59 -5.55 6.26 5.85
CA GLN A 59 -6.61 7.00 6.54
C GLN A 59 -6.79 8.44 6.04
N ASN A 60 -5.72 9.05 5.52
CA ASN A 60 -5.67 10.42 5.05
C ASN A 60 -5.85 10.59 3.54
N VAL A 61 -5.99 9.51 2.77
CA VAL A 61 -6.14 9.61 1.31
C VAL A 61 -7.62 9.70 0.95
N ARG A 62 -7.97 10.80 0.27
CA ARG A 62 -9.34 11.08 -0.17
C ARG A 62 -9.40 11.21 -1.68
N GLU A 63 -10.51 10.78 -2.26
CA GLU A 63 -10.81 11.13 -3.65
C GLU A 63 -11.31 12.58 -3.74
N THR A 64 -11.18 13.20 -4.91
CA THR A 64 -11.32 14.67 -5.07
C THR A 64 -12.74 15.14 -5.41
N GLU A 65 -13.62 14.24 -5.85
CA GLU A 65 -14.98 14.56 -6.28
C GLU A 65 -15.94 14.70 -5.10
N TRP A 66 -15.88 13.77 -4.14
CA TRP A 66 -16.81 13.69 -3.00
C TRP A 66 -16.11 13.66 -1.63
N ASN A 67 -14.77 13.73 -1.60
CA ASN A 67 -13.93 13.64 -0.40
C ASN A 67 -14.13 12.33 0.39
N GLU A 68 -14.46 11.25 -0.29
CA GLU A 68 -14.61 9.90 0.26
C GLU A 68 -13.24 9.23 0.51
N ALA A 69 -13.23 8.20 1.35
CA ALA A 69 -12.01 7.42 1.60
C ALA A 69 -11.57 6.68 0.34
N ALA A 70 -10.31 6.88 -0.08
CA ALA A 70 -9.74 6.15 -1.21
C ALA A 70 -9.25 4.75 -0.84
N PHE A 71 -8.90 4.54 0.44
CA PHE A 71 -8.36 3.29 0.98
C PHE A 71 -8.93 3.02 2.38
N GLU A 72 -8.80 1.77 2.83
CA GLU A 72 -9.11 1.40 4.21
C GLU A 72 -8.19 2.15 5.19
N PRO A 73 -8.70 2.68 6.31
CA PRO A 73 -7.90 3.49 7.22
C PRO A 73 -7.04 2.63 8.17
N MET A 74 -7.49 1.41 8.47
CA MET A 74 -6.84 0.52 9.42
C MET A 74 -7.20 -0.94 9.18
N THR A 75 -6.48 -1.83 9.85
CA THR A 75 -6.80 -3.25 9.97
C THR A 75 -6.55 -3.73 11.40
N ILE A 76 -7.15 -4.86 11.79
CA ILE A 76 -6.97 -5.46 13.11
C ILE A 76 -6.53 -6.92 12.93
N PHE A 77 -5.45 -7.30 13.59
CA PHE A 77 -4.96 -8.67 13.62
C PHE A 77 -4.95 -9.22 15.05
N GLU A 78 -5.04 -10.54 15.17
CA GLU A 78 -4.79 -11.23 16.43
C GLU A 78 -3.46 -12.00 16.36
N ARG A 79 -2.62 -11.82 17.37
CA ARG A 79 -1.33 -12.53 17.53
C ARG A 79 -1.12 -12.83 19.01
N GLY A 80 -0.90 -14.10 19.35
CA GLY A 80 -0.67 -14.50 20.74
C GLY A 80 -1.81 -14.16 21.71
N GLY A 81 -3.07 -14.15 21.24
CA GLY A 81 -4.24 -13.76 22.04
C GLY A 81 -4.40 -12.25 22.26
N VAL A 82 -3.58 -11.42 21.61
CA VAL A 82 -3.68 -9.96 21.67
C VAL A 82 -4.23 -9.43 20.35
N ARG A 83 -5.24 -8.56 20.42
CA ARG A 83 -5.74 -7.81 19.27
C ARG A 83 -4.88 -6.56 19.03
N ILE A 84 -4.39 -6.40 17.82
CA ILE A 84 -3.46 -5.35 17.39
C ILE A 84 -4.14 -4.57 16.27
N ALA A 85 -4.38 -3.28 16.47
CA ALA A 85 -4.87 -2.39 15.42
C ALA A 85 -3.69 -1.69 14.73
N ILE A 86 -3.69 -1.67 13.40
CA ILE A 86 -2.69 -0.98 12.58
C ILE A 86 -3.41 0.11 11.77
N ILE A 87 -3.06 1.37 12.02
CA ILE A 87 -3.60 2.54 11.30
C ILE A 87 -2.59 2.95 10.23
N GLY A 88 -3.04 3.08 8.99
CA GLY A 88 -2.18 3.50 7.88
C GLY A 88 -2.27 5.00 7.64
N GLN A 89 -1.13 5.66 7.49
CA GLN A 89 -1.04 7.05 7.07
C GLN A 89 -0.03 7.19 5.93
N ALA A 90 -0.50 7.71 4.80
CA ALA A 90 0.33 8.11 3.68
C ALA A 90 1.01 9.46 3.95
N PHE A 91 2.05 9.79 3.19
CA PHE A 91 2.62 11.15 3.22
C PHE A 91 1.55 12.19 2.83
N PRO A 92 1.39 13.30 3.57
CA PRO A 92 0.35 14.29 3.35
C PRO A 92 0.63 15.24 2.17
#